data_AF-A0AA88XMK9-F1
#
_entry.id   AF-A0AA88XMK9-F1
#
_cell.length_a   1.000
_cell.length_b   1.000
_cell.length_c   1.000
_cell.angle_alpha   90.00
_cell.angle_beta   90.00
_cell.angle_gamma   90.00
#
_symmetry.space_group_name_H-M   'P 1'
#
loop_
_entity.id
_entity.type
_entity.pdbx_description
1 polymer ?
#
loop_
_entity_poly.entity_id
_entity_poly.type
_entity_poly.pdbx_seq_one_letter_code
_entity_poly.pdbx_strand_id
1 'polypeptide(L)'
;MVLTGAAFFHKYYSYMYTYVMPQAIRDKVDEYMNCEDIAMNFLVTHITRRPPLKRPTDCPKTLSGDSHHYKERSNCINFFMRVYGYMPLLYTQYRADSVLFKTTLPRNKRTCFNFT
;
A
#
# COMPACT_ATOMS: atom_id res chain seq x y z
N MET A 1 5.16 -0.96 -0.36
CA MET A 1 3.69 -1.03 -0.43
C MET A 1 3.12 0.36 -0.30
N VAL A 2 1.93 0.60 -0.87
CA VAL A 2 1.21 1.89 -0.81
C VAL A 2 -0.15 1.67 -0.16
N LEU A 3 -0.50 2.51 0.83
CA LEU A 3 -1.79 2.45 1.51
C LEU A 3 -2.90 2.94 0.56
N THR A 4 -3.93 2.13 0.34
CA THR A 4 -5.11 2.42 -0.49
C THR A 4 -5.84 3.69 -0.05
N GLY A 5 -5.89 3.96 1.26
CA GLY A 5 -6.53 5.16 1.83
C GLY A 5 -5.91 6.51 1.40
N ALA A 6 -4.71 6.49 0.82
CA ALA A 6 -4.04 7.68 0.28
C ALA A 6 -3.38 7.41 -1.08
N ALA A 7 -4.07 6.67 -1.95
CA ALA A 7 -3.55 6.27 -3.26
C ALA A 7 -4.53 6.57 -4.40
N PHE A 8 -3.97 6.77 -5.60
CA PHE A 8 -4.70 6.72 -6.86
C PHE A 8 -4.30 5.44 -7.59
N PHE A 9 -5.28 4.70 -8.10
CA PHE A 9 -5.06 3.51 -8.91
C PHE A 9 -6.17 3.37 -9.95
N HIS A 10 -5.89 2.62 -11.02
CA HIS A 10 -6.82 2.44 -12.11
C HIS A 10 -8.03 1.60 -11.69
N LYS A 11 -9.26 2.01 -12.06
CA LYS A 11 -10.54 1.33 -11.73
C LYS A 11 -10.53 -0.17 -12.05
N TYR A 12 -9.81 -0.56 -13.11
CA TYR A 12 -9.59 -1.97 -13.48
C TYR A 12 -9.12 -2.84 -12.31
N TYR A 13 -8.26 -2.32 -11.44
CA TYR A 13 -7.77 -3.09 -10.29
C TYR A 13 -8.84 -3.29 -9.21
N SER A 14 -9.81 -2.38 -9.08
CA SER A 14 -11.00 -2.62 -8.24
C SER A 14 -11.82 -3.79 -8.77
N TYR A 15 -12.05 -3.85 -10.09
CA TYR A 15 -12.76 -4.97 -10.71
C TYR A 15 -12.00 -6.29 -10.49
N MET A 16 -10.69 -6.29 -10.74
CA MET A 16 -9.84 -7.46 -10.54
C MET A 16 -9.82 -7.92 -9.07
N TYR A 17 -9.83 -6.97 -8.12
CA TYR A 17 -9.92 -7.30 -6.70
C TYR A 17 -11.23 -8.01 -6.38
N THR A 18 -12.36 -7.50 -6.85
CA THR A 18 -13.67 -8.07 -6.54
C THR A 18 -13.92 -9.41 -7.24
N TYR A 19 -13.55 -9.54 -8.52
CA TYR A 19 -14.00 -10.65 -9.36
C TYR A 19 -12.91 -11.67 -9.72
N VAL A 20 -11.64 -11.30 -9.64
CA VAL A 20 -10.52 -12.15 -10.10
C VAL A 20 -9.63 -12.61 -8.94
N MET A 21 -9.48 -11.79 -7.90
CA MET A 21 -8.70 -12.17 -6.72
C MET A 21 -9.28 -13.44 -6.08
N PRO A 22 -8.42 -14.41 -5.69
CA PRO A 22 -8.86 -15.61 -5.00
C PRO A 22 -9.76 -15.27 -3.81
N GLN A 23 -10.94 -15.91 -3.75
CA GLN A 23 -11.94 -15.67 -2.70
C GLN A 23 -11.33 -15.80 -1.30
N ALA A 24 -10.45 -16.79 -1.10
CA ALA A 24 -9.74 -16.99 0.17
C ALA A 24 -8.96 -15.76 0.68
N ILE A 25 -8.43 -14.92 -0.22
CA ILE A 25 -7.76 -13.67 0.16
C ILE A 25 -8.78 -12.65 0.63
N ARG A 26 -9.90 -12.50 -0.08
CA ARG A 26 -10.99 -11.58 0.30
C ARG A 26 -11.61 -11.98 1.63
N ASP A 27 -11.90 -13.27 1.82
CA ASP A 27 -12.44 -13.79 3.07
C ASP A 27 -11.51 -13.48 4.26
N LYS A 28 -10.19 -13.60 4.05
CA LYS A 28 -9.20 -13.29 5.10
C LYS A 28 -9.11 -11.80 5.41
N VAL A 29 -9.26 -10.94 4.40
CA VAL A 29 -9.33 -9.48 4.59
C VAL A 29 -10.58 -9.11 5.39
N ASP A 30 -11.72 -9.71 5.07
CA ASP A 30 -12.98 -9.48 5.78
C ASP A 30 -12.93 -10.01 7.22
N GLU A 31 -12.32 -11.17 7.45
CA GLU A 31 -12.14 -11.76 8.79
C GLU A 31 -11.31 -10.86 9.72
N TYR A 32 -10.23 -10.27 9.20
CA TYR A 32 -9.34 -9.41 9.99
C TYR A 32 -9.75 -7.95 9.99
N MET A 33 -10.70 -7.55 9.14
CA MET A 33 -11.06 -6.14 8.90
C MET A 33 -9.82 -5.26 8.65
N ASN A 34 -8.81 -5.83 7.98
CA ASN A 34 -7.48 -5.26 7.80
C ASN A 34 -6.82 -5.88 6.55
N CYS A 35 -5.66 -5.34 6.14
CA CYS A 35 -4.83 -5.88 5.05
C CYS A 35 -5.43 -5.77 3.64
N GLU A 36 -6.46 -4.96 3.44
CA GLU A 36 -7.03 -4.66 2.13
C GLU A 36 -5.99 -3.97 1.23
N ASP A 37 -5.17 -3.10 1.83
CA ASP A 37 -4.06 -2.43 1.17
C ASP A 37 -2.98 -3.42 0.72
N ILE A 38 -2.61 -4.38 1.58
CA ILE A 38 -1.64 -5.44 1.26
C ILE A 38 -2.19 -6.30 0.12
N ALA A 39 -3.44 -6.73 0.20
CA ALA A 39 -4.09 -7.54 -0.84
C ALA A 39 -4.11 -6.80 -2.19
N MET A 40 -4.44 -5.50 -2.20
CA MET A 40 -4.36 -4.67 -3.40
C MET A 40 -2.94 -4.54 -3.96
N ASN A 41 -1.93 -4.37 -3.09
CA ASN A 41 -0.53 -4.33 -3.55
C ASN A 41 -0.12 -5.66 -4.17
N PHE A 42 -0.46 -6.81 -3.56
CA PHE A 42 -0.20 -8.14 -4.11
C PHE A 42 -0.83 -8.32 -5.50
N LEU A 43 -2.10 -7.93 -5.66
CA LEU A 43 -2.82 -8.04 -6.93
C LEU A 43 -2.16 -7.21 -8.03
N VAL A 44 -1.90 -5.93 -7.75
CA VAL A 44 -1.34 -5.00 -8.75
C VAL A 44 0.07 -5.43 -9.15
N THR A 45 0.92 -5.83 -8.19
CA THR A 45 2.28 -6.28 -8.51
C THR A 45 2.27 -7.63 -9.23
N HIS A 46 1.35 -8.54 -8.88
CA HIS A 46 1.16 -9.81 -9.59
C HIS A 46 0.83 -9.60 -11.07
N ILE A 47 -0.10 -8.67 -11.36
CA ILE A 47 -0.56 -8.39 -12.74
C ILE A 47 0.50 -7.61 -13.52
N THR A 48 1.04 -6.55 -12.94
CA THR A 48 1.91 -5.61 -13.67
C THR A 48 3.37 -6.00 -13.68
N ARG A 49 3.79 -6.86 -12.74
CA ARG A 49 5.21 -7.20 -12.48
C ARG A 49 6.07 -5.97 -12.22
N ARG A 50 5.47 -4.90 -11.69
CA ARG A 50 6.13 -3.63 -11.36
C ARG A 50 5.90 -3.27 -9.90
N PRO A 51 6.88 -2.64 -9.23
CA PRO A 51 6.70 -2.14 -7.88
C PRO A 51 5.78 -0.91 -7.85
N PRO A 52 5.07 -0.65 -6.73
CA PRO A 52 4.21 0.52 -6.61
C PRO A 52 5.02 1.82 -6.48
N LEU A 53 4.51 2.94 -7.01
CA LEU A 53 5.16 4.25 -6.94
C LEU A 53 4.79 4.96 -5.62
N LYS A 54 5.80 5.38 -4.85
CA LYS A 54 5.59 6.14 -3.61
C LYS A 54 5.65 7.64 -3.89
N ARG A 55 4.57 8.35 -3.55
CA ARG A 55 4.54 9.81 -3.45
C ARG A 55 4.54 10.22 -1.98
N PRO A 56 5.40 11.12 -1.53
CA PRO A 56 5.31 11.67 -0.18
C PRO A 56 3.99 12.43 -0.01
N THR A 57 3.31 12.18 1.10
CA THR A 57 2.10 12.90 1.51
C THR A 57 2.40 13.84 2.67
N ASP A 58 1.48 14.76 2.94
CA ASP A 58 1.49 15.56 4.16
C ASP A 58 1.37 14.66 5.40
N CYS A 59 1.79 15.20 6.55
CA CYS A 59 1.85 14.50 7.85
C CYS A 59 0.59 13.65 8.08
N PRO A 60 0.70 12.31 8.07
CA PRO A 60 -0.40 11.49 8.52
C PRO A 60 -0.53 11.67 10.02
N LYS A 61 -1.73 12.05 10.50
CA LYS A 61 -2.13 11.74 11.87
C LYS A 61 -2.36 10.23 11.89
N THR A 62 -1.40 9.48 12.43
CA THR A 62 -1.45 8.01 12.43
C THR A 62 -2.47 7.49 13.44
N LEU A 63 -3.37 6.61 12.98
CA LEU A 63 -4.09 5.67 13.84
C LEU A 63 -3.19 4.51 14.34
N SER A 64 -1.97 4.39 13.83
CA SER A 64 -1.09 3.20 14.01
C SER A 64 -0.17 3.27 15.22
N GLY A 65 -0.71 3.55 16.40
CA GLY A 65 0.05 3.52 17.66
C GLY A 65 0.16 2.12 18.28
N ASP A 66 -0.66 1.16 17.85
CA ASP A 66 -0.81 -0.12 18.54
C ASP A 66 0.01 -1.26 17.91
N SER A 67 0.70 -2.01 18.77
CA SER A 67 1.61 -3.11 18.40
C SER A 67 0.89 -4.30 17.77
N HIS A 68 -0.40 -4.47 18.06
CA HIS A 68 -1.23 -5.55 17.52
C HIS A 68 -1.37 -5.47 15.99
N HIS A 69 -1.50 -4.26 15.45
CA HIS A 69 -1.67 -4.01 14.01
C HIS A 69 -0.50 -4.51 13.15
N TYR A 70 0.72 -4.54 13.69
CA TYR A 70 1.90 -5.00 12.93
C TYR A 70 1.96 -6.54 12.81
N LYS A 71 1.48 -7.26 13.83
CA LYS A 71 1.43 -8.73 13.81
C LYS A 71 0.41 -9.23 12.79
N GLU A 72 -0.77 -8.62 12.77
CA GLU A 72 -1.82 -8.94 11.80
C GLU A 72 -1.35 -8.74 10.35
N ARG A 73 -0.72 -7.59 10.05
CA ARG A 73 -0.17 -7.32 8.71
C ARG A 73 0.85 -8.37 8.26
N SER A 74 1.71 -8.83 9.17
CA SER A 74 2.68 -9.88 8.88
C SER A 74 2.00 -11.21 8.57
N ASN A 75 0.94 -11.56 9.31
CA ASN A 75 0.15 -12.76 9.06
C ASN A 75 -0.56 -12.72 7.71
N CYS A 76 -1.10 -11.57 7.32
CA CYS A 76 -1.71 -11.37 6.00
C CYS A 76 -0.73 -11.64 4.86
N ILE A 77 0.49 -11.07 4.94
CA ILE A 77 1.53 -11.29 3.92
C ILE A 77 1.84 -12.78 3.78
N ASN A 78 2.05 -13.47 4.91
CA ASN A 78 2.35 -14.91 4.91
C ASN A 78 1.20 -15.75 4.37
N PHE A 79 -0.05 -15.38 4.64
CA PHE A 79 -1.22 -16.06 4.09
C PHE A 79 -1.35 -15.81 2.58
N PHE A 80 -1.26 -14.56 2.13
CA PHE A 80 -1.38 -14.22 0.71
C PHE A 80 -0.28 -14.86 -0.14
N MET A 81 0.97 -14.91 0.37
CA MET A 81 2.06 -15.64 -0.29
C MET A 81 1.72 -17.11 -0.51
N ARG A 82 1.12 -17.78 0.49
CA ARG A 82 0.70 -19.18 0.37
C ARG A 82 -0.38 -19.37 -0.68
N VAL A 83 -1.36 -18.45 -0.74
CA VAL A 83 -2.43 -18.50 -1.75
C VAL A 83 -1.91 -18.25 -3.16
N TYR A 84 -1.01 -17.28 -3.35
CA TYR A 84 -0.40 -17.01 -4.66
C TYR A 84 0.66 -18.03 -5.07
N GLY A 85 1.24 -18.77 -4.12
CA GLY A 85 2.33 -19.73 -4.35
C GLY A 85 3.72 -19.08 -4.49
N TYR A 86 3.83 -17.76 -4.38
CA TYR A 86 5.10 -17.02 -4.42
C TYR A 86 4.94 -15.63 -3.79
N MET A 87 6.03 -14.86 -3.66
CA MET A 87 6.01 -13.45 -3.22
C MET A 87 5.89 -12.52 -4.44
N PRO A 88 4.72 -11.87 -4.70
CA PRO A 88 4.57 -10.97 -5.83
C PRO A 88 5.05 -9.55 -5.55
N LEU A 89 5.29 -9.18 -4.28
CA LEU A 89 5.71 -7.83 -3.92
C LEU A 89 7.15 -7.55 -4.37
N LEU A 90 7.35 -6.40 -4.98
CA LEU A 90 8.66 -5.93 -5.44
C LEU A 90 9.07 -4.67 -4.68
N TYR A 91 10.35 -4.59 -4.33
CA TYR A 91 10.93 -3.41 -3.68
C TYR A 91 11.15 -2.27 -4.68
N THR A 92 11.02 -1.04 -4.20
CA THR A 92 11.43 0.15 -4.94
C THR A 92 11.94 1.20 -3.96
N GLN A 93 12.92 1.97 -4.41
CA GLN A 93 13.37 3.20 -3.74
C GLN A 93 12.95 4.46 -4.51
N TYR A 94 12.26 4.27 -5.64
CA TYR A 94 11.84 5.38 -6.48
C TYR A 94 10.73 6.18 -5.78
N ARG A 95 10.97 7.48 -5.65
CA ARG A 95 10.07 8.45 -5.05
C ARG A 95 9.75 9.51 -6.10
N ALA A 96 8.46 9.71 -6.35
CA ALA A 96 7.99 10.78 -7.23
C ALA A 96 7.66 12.01 -6.36
N ASP A 97 8.60 12.95 -6.29
CA ASP A 97 8.39 14.22 -5.61
C ASP A 97 7.66 15.23 -6.52
N SER A 98 7.00 16.22 -5.91
CA SER A 98 6.35 17.30 -6.67
C SER A 98 7.40 18.22 -7.31
N VAL A 99 7.00 19.00 -8.32
CA VAL A 99 7.88 20.03 -8.93
C VAL A 99 8.39 21.03 -7.88
N LEU A 100 7.65 21.22 -6.79
CA LEU A 100 8.00 22.10 -5.68
C LEU A 100 8.96 21.45 -4.66
N PHE A 101 9.53 20.29 -4.98
CA PHE A 101 10.53 19.63 -4.16
C PHE A 101 11.71 20.55 -3.85
N LYS A 102 12.12 20.61 -2.58
CA LYS A 102 13.17 21.52 -2.06
C LYS A 102 12.90 23.02 -2.25
N THR A 103 11.69 23.42 -2.63
CA THR A 103 11.32 24.85 -2.64
C THR A 103 10.89 25.29 -1.24
N THR A 104 11.20 26.54 -0.89
CA THR A 104 10.79 27.12 0.40
C THR A 104 9.29 27.42 0.36
N LEU A 105 8.49 26.49 0.89
CA LEU A 105 7.05 26.66 1.00
C LEU A 105 6.66 27.31 2.35
N PRO A 106 5.55 28.07 2.41
CA PRO A 106 4.94 28.50 3.66
C PRO A 106 4.68 27.29 4.59
N ARG A 107 4.72 27.49 5.92
CA ARG A 107 4.66 26.39 6.91
C ARG A 107 3.46 25.44 6.73
N ASN A 108 2.34 25.94 6.22
CA ASN A 108 1.11 25.18 5.95
C ASN A 108 1.12 24.39 4.62
N LYS A 109 2.17 24.52 3.80
CA LYS A 109 2.32 23.83 2.51
C LYS A 109 3.61 22.98 2.44
N ARG A 110 4.34 22.84 3.55
CA ARG A 110 5.54 22.00 3.61
C ARG A 110 5.16 20.55 3.82
N THR A 111 5.72 19.67 3.00
CA THR A 111 5.65 18.23 3.24
C THR A 111 6.47 17.87 4.49
N CYS A 112 6.00 16.90 5.27
CA CYS A 112 6.61 16.52 6.55
C CYS A 112 7.90 15.69 6.46
N PHE A 113 8.42 15.50 5.25
CA PHE A 113 9.71 14.89 5.05
C PHE A 113 10.80 15.94 5.26
N ASN A 114 11.48 15.87 6.41
CA ASN A 114 12.71 16.63 6.64
C ASN A 114 13.85 16.03 5.84
N PHE A 115 14.67 16.90 5.24
CA PHE A 115 15.94 16.53 4.63
C PHE A 115 17.02 16.78 5.67
N THR A 116 17.65 15.71 6.16
CA THR A 116 18.98 15.80 6.80
C THR A 116 20.04 16.06 5.75
#